data_AF-A0A507BFU9-F1
#
_entry.id   AF-A0A507BFU9-F1
#
_cell.length_a   1.000
_cell.length_b   1.000
_cell.length_c   1.000
_cell.angle_alpha   90.00
_cell.angle_beta   90.00
_cell.angle_gamma   90.00
#
_symmetry.space_group_name_H-M   'P 1'
#
loop_
_entity.id
_entity.type
_entity.pdbx_description
1 polymer ?
#
loop_
_entity_poly.entity_id
_entity_poly.type
_entity_poly.pdbx_seq_one_letter_code
_entity_poly.pdbx_strand_id
1 'polypeptide(L)'
;MPRSAAARRHRDDDTDEEELVDLTADLSLHSKRSERQRRRQQSRAARAASRSGAILNLPYELLVLMLSMLHPGDVVRFSAVNRNMRDFVHRERDNIANAIIKRRYRILERCFRLPVLLADVDPELHGDLQLVAREDIMAIHKRPYQHVPLPDPTLICTCLTCLLRWNSLCLVLDFAHWQGDLDQGNALPIIPRGKSPEWNHTLLSSHAALVREALADRLLYAHILQIQLNNTVRSIHRHAQNKGNQRRRFKLSKGDEAAETDQFLEASGPPTLDFPFHRDNYYMLEAYMPGRSWNGDEQRWMYMPAEQHNVDLKVVVRFARWKESEEAKKVRDSEVFLQELRYTNPLLDARNQQ
;
A
#
# COMPACT_ATOMS: atom_id res chain seq x y z
N MET A 1 77.61 75.20 31.10
CA MET A 1 77.36 76.64 30.91
C MET A 1 75.91 76.81 30.48
N PRO A 2 75.06 77.42 31.32
CA PRO A 2 73.65 77.68 31.05
C PRO A 2 73.47 79.06 30.39
N ARG A 3 72.40 79.26 29.62
CA ARG A 3 71.74 80.56 29.39
C ARG A 3 70.30 80.25 28.95
N SER A 4 69.24 80.90 29.37
CA SER A 4 68.98 81.90 30.40
C SER A 4 67.45 82.05 30.44
N ALA A 5 66.94 82.55 31.55
CA ALA A 5 65.54 82.78 31.89
C ALA A 5 64.67 83.51 30.85
N ALA A 6 63.42 83.05 30.79
CA ALA A 6 62.14 83.78 30.82
C ALA A 6 62.03 85.19 30.21
N ALA A 7 61.07 85.36 29.27
CA ALA A 7 60.19 86.52 29.24
C ALA A 7 58.90 86.25 28.40
N ARG A 8 57.79 86.25 29.13
CA ARG A 8 56.39 86.51 28.74
C ARG A 8 56.18 87.49 27.56
N ARG A 9 55.26 87.18 26.63
CA ARG A 9 53.89 87.76 26.46
C ARG A 9 53.41 87.76 25.00
N HIS A 10 52.10 87.49 24.87
CA HIS A 10 51.20 87.89 23.77
C HIS A 10 51.45 87.17 22.43
N ARG A 11 50.44 86.72 21.66
CA ARG A 11 49.04 87.11 21.52
C ARG A 11 48.41 86.17 20.48
N ASP A 12 47.13 85.88 20.64
CA ASP A 12 46.13 85.41 19.66
C ASP A 12 46.54 84.18 18.83
N ASP A 13 46.23 82.98 19.32
CA ASP A 13 44.98 82.22 19.09
C ASP A 13 45.13 81.35 17.83
N ASP A 14 45.01 80.04 18.06
CA ASP A 14 45.38 78.96 17.17
C ASP A 14 44.70 79.06 15.80
N THR A 15 45.50 79.09 14.73
CA THR A 15 45.05 78.61 13.42
C THR A 15 44.99 77.09 13.47
N ASP A 16 43.94 76.58 14.10
CA ASP A 16 43.54 75.18 13.98
C ASP A 16 42.91 74.98 12.60
N GLU A 17 43.51 74.10 11.81
CA GLU A 17 42.91 73.57 10.59
C GLU A 17 41.63 72.81 10.97
N GLU A 18 40.49 73.50 10.94
CA GLU A 18 39.19 72.87 11.14
C GLU A 18 38.93 71.86 10.01
N GLU A 19 38.81 70.59 10.40
CA GLU A 19 38.33 69.49 9.57
C GLU A 19 36.95 69.87 8.99
N LEU A 20 36.85 69.92 7.67
CA LEU A 20 35.64 70.31 6.97
C LEU A 20 34.56 69.23 7.17
N VAL A 21 33.80 69.33 8.26
CA VAL A 21 32.68 68.43 8.55
C VAL A 21 31.55 68.74 7.57
N ASP A 22 31.20 67.75 6.75
CA ASP A 22 30.03 67.82 5.89
C ASP A 22 28.75 67.86 6.75
N LEU A 23 28.25 69.08 6.97
CA LEU A 23 27.01 69.38 7.68
C LEU A 23 25.78 69.29 6.77
N THR A 24 25.88 68.73 5.56
CA THR A 24 24.69 68.54 4.72
C THR A 24 23.74 67.53 5.36
N ALA A 25 22.57 68.01 5.78
CA ALA A 25 21.50 67.15 6.24
C ALA A 25 21.11 66.18 5.11
N ASP A 26 21.05 64.89 5.41
CA ASP A 26 20.66 63.83 4.49
C ASP A 26 19.39 64.23 3.74
N LEU A 27 19.52 64.55 2.45
CA LEU A 27 18.40 64.95 1.60
C LEU A 27 17.40 63.81 1.56
N SER A 28 16.21 64.01 2.13
CA SER A 28 15.12 63.03 2.06
C SER A 28 14.70 62.88 0.59
N LEU A 29 15.25 61.87 -0.08
CA LEU A 29 14.94 61.52 -1.46
C LEU A 29 13.49 61.01 -1.57
N HIS A 30 12.54 61.94 -1.58
CA HIS A 30 11.12 61.75 -1.86
C HIS A 30 10.87 61.57 -3.37
N SER A 31 11.64 60.67 -3.98
CA SER A 31 11.38 60.26 -5.35
C SER A 31 10.12 59.40 -5.38
N LYS A 32 9.16 59.73 -6.26
CA LYS A 32 7.99 58.86 -6.52
C LYS A 32 8.39 57.43 -6.86
N ARG A 33 9.61 57.22 -7.36
CA ARG A 33 10.18 55.89 -7.67
C ARG A 33 10.63 55.15 -6.40
N SER A 34 11.30 55.82 -5.46
CA SER A 34 11.71 55.23 -4.18
C SER A 34 10.50 54.90 -3.30
N GLU A 35 9.47 55.75 -3.30
CA GLU A 35 8.22 55.50 -2.58
C GLU A 35 7.44 54.31 -3.17
N ARG A 36 7.36 54.20 -4.50
CA ARG A 36 6.75 53.03 -5.18
C ARG A 36 7.52 51.74 -4.88
N GLN A 37 8.85 51.79 -4.86
CA GLN A 37 9.68 50.62 -4.53
C GLN A 37 9.51 50.21 -3.07
N ARG A 38 9.46 51.19 -2.15
CA ARG A 38 9.22 50.95 -0.71
C ARG A 38 7.82 50.41 -0.45
N ARG A 39 6.77 50.94 -1.09
CA ARG A 39 5.40 50.38 -1.04
C ARG A 39 5.34 48.97 -1.65
N ARG A 40 6.11 48.67 -2.70
CA ARG A 40 6.19 47.33 -3.32
C ARG A 40 6.96 46.34 -2.44
N GLN A 41 7.99 46.79 -1.73
CA GLN A 41 8.71 45.99 -0.73
C GLN A 41 7.85 45.75 0.52
N GLN A 42 7.16 46.78 1.02
CA GLN A 42 6.23 46.67 2.14
C GLN A 42 5.05 45.77 1.82
N SER A 43 4.48 45.84 0.61
CA SER A 43 3.41 44.91 0.21
C SER A 43 3.90 43.48 0.01
N ARG A 44 5.14 43.28 -0.45
CA ARG A 44 5.80 41.96 -0.49
C ARG A 44 6.07 41.41 0.90
N ALA A 45 6.56 42.24 1.82
CA ALA A 45 6.81 41.86 3.21
C ALA A 45 5.50 41.57 3.97
N ALA A 46 4.45 42.37 3.76
CA ALA A 46 3.13 42.12 4.33
C ALA A 46 2.48 40.84 3.78
N ARG A 47 2.63 40.55 2.48
CA ARG A 47 2.21 39.27 1.88
C ARG A 47 3.04 38.08 2.36
N ALA A 48 4.32 38.29 2.70
CA ALA A 48 5.16 37.25 3.30
C ALA A 48 4.77 36.99 4.76
N ALA A 49 4.49 38.03 5.54
CA ALA A 49 3.99 37.92 6.91
C ALA A 49 2.57 37.34 6.99
N SER A 50 1.73 37.49 5.95
CA SER A 50 0.42 36.83 5.89
C SER A 50 0.50 35.34 5.51
N ARG A 51 1.68 34.81 5.13
CA ARG A 51 1.89 33.37 4.86
C ARG A 51 2.12 32.55 6.13
N SER A 52 2.17 33.20 7.30
CA SER A 52 2.37 32.58 8.61
C SER A 52 1.27 31.59 9.05
N GLY A 53 0.23 31.38 8.24
CA GLY A 53 -0.83 30.38 8.46
C GLY A 53 -0.76 29.13 7.58
N ALA A 54 0.30 28.94 6.79
CA ALA A 54 0.41 27.74 5.96
C ALA A 54 0.62 26.50 6.84
N ILE A 55 -0.18 25.44 6.63
CA ILE A 55 -0.10 24.18 7.39
C ILE A 55 1.34 23.61 7.41
N LEU A 56 2.10 23.80 6.33
CA LEU A 56 3.50 23.35 6.21
C LEU A 56 4.50 24.12 7.08
N ASN A 57 4.08 25.20 7.75
CA ASN A 57 4.90 25.92 8.74
C ASN A 57 4.76 25.31 10.15
N LEU A 58 3.88 24.32 10.33
CA LEU A 58 3.77 23.59 11.59
C LEU A 58 5.03 22.75 11.84
N PRO A 59 5.40 22.52 13.12
CA PRO A 59 6.40 21.54 13.49
C PRO A 59 6.13 20.18 12.83
N TYR A 60 7.20 19.53 12.41
CA TYR A 60 7.17 18.25 11.70
C TYR A 60 6.33 17.20 12.44
N GLU A 61 6.49 17.10 13.76
CA GLU A 61 5.81 16.13 14.61
C GLU A 61 4.31 16.36 14.63
N LEU A 62 3.87 17.63 14.64
CA LEU A 62 2.46 17.99 14.61
C LEU A 62 1.83 17.66 13.26
N LEU A 63 2.56 17.86 12.16
CA LEU A 63 2.08 17.47 10.82
C LEU A 63 1.89 15.96 10.71
N VAL A 64 2.88 15.17 11.10
CA VAL A 64 2.77 13.71 11.08
C VAL A 64 1.62 13.23 11.97
N LEU A 65 1.49 13.80 13.18
CA LEU A 65 0.40 13.48 14.09
C LEU A 65 -0.96 13.80 13.45
N MET A 66 -1.16 15.01 12.93
CA MET A 66 -2.41 15.43 12.28
C MET A 66 -2.77 14.50 11.12
N LEU A 67 -1.82 14.20 10.22
CA LEU A 67 -2.07 13.32 9.09
C LEU A 67 -2.37 11.89 9.53
N SER A 68 -1.75 11.41 10.61
CA SER A 68 -2.03 10.10 11.20
C SER A 68 -3.42 10.00 11.84
N MET A 69 -4.10 11.13 12.05
CA MET A 69 -5.48 11.15 12.53
C MET A 69 -6.51 11.05 11.40
N LEU A 70 -6.12 11.36 10.16
CA LEU A 70 -6.97 11.33 8.99
C LEU A 70 -7.15 9.91 8.47
N HIS A 71 -8.11 9.75 7.56
CA HIS A 71 -8.22 8.53 6.77
C HIS A 71 -7.13 8.45 5.71
N PRO A 72 -6.66 7.24 5.33
CA PRO A 72 -5.67 7.09 4.28
C PRO A 72 -6.06 7.80 2.97
N GLY A 73 -7.33 7.69 2.56
CA GLY A 73 -7.82 8.37 1.36
C GLY A 73 -7.75 9.90 1.45
N ASP A 74 -7.91 10.47 2.64
CA ASP A 74 -7.74 11.92 2.86
C ASP A 74 -6.27 12.33 2.82
N VAL A 75 -5.37 11.50 3.34
CA VAL A 75 -3.91 11.74 3.24
C VAL A 75 -3.46 11.67 1.77
N VAL A 76 -3.97 10.72 0.99
CA VAL A 76 -3.72 10.64 -0.45
C VAL A 76 -4.24 11.90 -1.16
N ARG A 77 -5.47 12.34 -0.87
CA ARG A 77 -6.02 13.60 -1.41
C ARG A 77 -5.19 14.82 -0.99
N PHE A 78 -4.73 14.86 0.26
CA PHE A 78 -3.87 15.93 0.78
C PHE A 78 -2.55 16.03 0.00
N SER A 79 -1.94 14.89 -0.36
CA SER A 79 -0.73 14.84 -1.20
C SER A 79 -0.93 15.44 -2.60
N ALA A 80 -2.17 15.50 -3.10
CA ALA A 80 -2.47 16.04 -4.42
C ALA A 80 -2.62 17.57 -4.46
N VAL A 81 -2.73 18.24 -3.29
CA VAL A 81 -3.02 19.68 -3.20
C VAL A 81 -1.91 20.54 -3.79
N ASN A 82 -0.64 20.24 -3.47
CA ASN A 82 0.52 20.91 -4.06
C ASN A 82 1.79 20.04 -3.96
N ARG A 83 2.87 20.46 -4.63
CA ARG A 83 4.15 19.72 -4.67
C ARG A 83 4.77 19.54 -3.29
N ASN A 84 4.74 20.55 -2.43
CA ASN A 84 5.36 20.45 -1.10
C ASN A 84 4.63 19.44 -0.20
N MET A 85 3.29 19.40 -0.27
CA MET A 85 2.48 18.40 0.45
C MET A 85 2.72 17.00 -0.11
N ARG A 86 2.82 16.87 -1.43
CA ARG A 86 3.18 15.60 -2.08
C ARG A 86 4.52 15.10 -1.58
N ASP A 87 5.55 15.94 -1.62
CA ASP A 87 6.91 15.57 -1.22
C ASP A 87 6.97 15.20 0.26
N PHE A 88 6.24 15.93 1.11
CA PHE A 88 6.14 15.62 2.55
C PHE A 88 5.49 14.26 2.78
N VAL A 89 4.28 14.04 2.22
CA VAL A 89 3.56 12.77 2.37
C VAL A 89 4.36 11.63 1.80
N HIS A 90 5.02 11.80 0.65
CA HIS A 90 5.79 10.74 0.02
C HIS A 90 7.00 10.31 0.87
N ARG A 91 7.67 11.25 1.55
CA ARG A 91 8.76 10.93 2.49
C ARG A 91 8.26 10.24 3.75
N GLU A 92 7.09 10.62 4.25
CA GLU A 92 6.56 10.17 5.54
C GLU A 92 5.47 9.10 5.43
N ARG A 93 5.22 8.59 4.23
CA ARG A 93 4.09 7.69 3.94
C ARG A 93 4.08 6.46 4.84
N ASP A 94 5.24 5.87 5.13
CA ASP A 94 5.32 4.66 5.95
C ASP A 94 5.03 4.96 7.42
N ASN A 95 5.53 6.07 7.94
CA ASN A 95 5.29 6.50 9.33
C ASN A 95 3.80 6.81 9.53
N ILE A 96 3.22 7.62 8.63
CA ILE A 96 1.81 8.00 8.66
C ILE A 96 0.92 6.76 8.49
N ALA A 97 1.19 5.93 7.48
CA ALA A 97 0.39 4.74 7.21
C ALA A 97 0.44 3.74 8.37
N ASN A 98 1.62 3.47 8.94
CA ASN A 98 1.74 2.56 10.07
C ASN A 98 1.01 3.09 11.32
N ALA A 99 1.05 4.40 11.56
CA ALA A 99 0.29 5.01 12.65
C ALA A 99 -1.22 4.85 12.44
N ILE A 100 -1.71 5.09 11.22
CA ILE A 100 -3.13 4.92 10.86
C ILE A 100 -3.55 3.45 10.99
N ILE A 101 -2.79 2.51 10.42
CA ILE A 101 -3.10 1.08 10.45
C ILE A 101 -3.19 0.57 11.88
N LYS A 102 -2.19 0.87 12.71
CA LYS A 102 -2.17 0.44 14.12
C LYS A 102 -3.36 0.97 14.91
N ARG A 103 -3.82 2.19 14.58
CA ARG A 103 -4.92 2.85 15.26
C ARG A 103 -6.30 2.39 14.79
N ARG A 104 -6.49 2.19 13.47
CA ARG A 104 -7.82 2.00 12.86
C ARG A 104 -8.06 0.61 12.28
N TYR A 105 -7.02 -0.09 11.84
CA TYR A 105 -7.10 -1.28 10.98
C TYR A 105 -6.31 -2.48 11.54
N ARG A 106 -6.22 -2.60 12.87
CA ARG A 106 -5.37 -3.60 13.53
C ARG A 106 -5.79 -5.04 13.22
N ILE A 107 -7.08 -5.30 13.07
CA ILE A 107 -7.63 -6.62 12.75
C ILE A 107 -7.54 -6.89 11.26
N LEU A 108 -7.92 -5.90 10.45
CA LEU A 108 -7.89 -5.99 9.00
C LEU A 108 -6.47 -6.22 8.48
N GLU A 109 -5.46 -5.59 9.07
CA GLU A 109 -4.05 -5.82 8.73
C GLU A 109 -3.65 -7.30 8.86
N ARG A 110 -4.17 -8.00 9.88
CA ARG A 110 -3.84 -9.41 10.12
C ARG A 110 -4.50 -10.33 9.11
N CYS A 111 -5.69 -9.97 8.63
CA CYS A 111 -6.45 -10.73 7.63
C CYS A 111 -5.95 -10.46 6.21
N PHE A 112 -5.73 -9.19 5.86
CA PHE A 112 -5.39 -8.72 4.51
C PHE A 112 -3.92 -8.36 4.42
N ARG A 113 -3.05 -9.36 4.58
CA ARG A 113 -1.61 -9.15 4.43
C ARG A 113 -1.22 -8.99 2.97
N LEU A 114 -0.18 -8.21 2.70
CA LEU A 114 0.39 -8.10 1.36
C LEU A 114 1.07 -9.42 0.93
N PRO A 115 0.94 -9.82 -0.34
CA PRO A 115 1.80 -10.84 -0.91
C PRO A 115 3.26 -10.36 -0.95
N VAL A 116 4.19 -11.30 -1.01
CA VAL A 116 5.64 -11.01 -1.00
C VAL A 116 6.10 -10.81 -2.44
N LEU A 117 6.97 -9.83 -2.68
CA LEU A 117 7.59 -9.64 -3.98
C LEU A 117 8.52 -10.81 -4.27
N LEU A 118 8.58 -11.26 -5.53
CA LEU A 118 9.49 -12.34 -5.92
C LEU A 118 10.96 -11.96 -5.65
N ALA A 119 11.29 -10.67 -5.79
CA ALA A 119 12.61 -10.13 -5.48
C ALA A 119 13.06 -10.33 -4.02
N ASP A 120 12.10 -10.46 -3.08
CA ASP A 120 12.39 -10.69 -1.66
C ASP A 120 12.44 -12.19 -1.31
N VAL A 121 12.21 -13.07 -2.28
CA VAL A 121 12.33 -14.52 -2.13
C VAL A 121 13.69 -14.99 -2.64
N ASP A 122 14.24 -16.02 -2.00
CA ASP A 122 15.50 -16.66 -2.41
C ASP A 122 15.51 -16.97 -3.93
N PRO A 123 16.48 -16.42 -4.69
CA PRO A 123 16.60 -16.62 -6.13
C PRO A 123 16.63 -18.09 -6.58
N GLU A 124 17.15 -18.99 -5.74
CA GLU A 124 17.18 -20.43 -6.06
C GLU A 124 15.77 -21.02 -6.21
N LEU A 125 14.78 -20.42 -5.53
CA LEU A 125 13.38 -20.88 -5.55
C LEU A 125 12.55 -20.29 -6.69
N HIS A 126 13.09 -19.32 -7.44
CA HIS A 126 12.31 -18.60 -8.46
C HIS A 126 11.84 -19.55 -9.57
N GLY A 127 12.72 -20.46 -10.02
CA GLY A 127 12.36 -21.49 -11.00
C GLY A 127 11.24 -22.39 -10.49
N ASP A 128 11.36 -22.88 -9.26
CA ASP A 128 10.37 -23.77 -8.62
C ASP A 128 9.01 -23.10 -8.41
N LEU A 129 9.02 -21.79 -8.18
CA LEU A 129 7.80 -20.97 -8.05
C LEU A 129 7.06 -20.82 -9.38
N GLN A 130 7.79 -20.89 -10.50
CA GLN A 130 7.27 -20.69 -11.85
C GLN A 130 7.04 -22.00 -12.63
N LEU A 131 7.34 -23.17 -12.03
CA LEU A 131 7.12 -24.48 -12.65
C LEU A 131 5.67 -24.68 -13.11
N VAL A 132 5.49 -25.00 -14.40
CA VAL A 132 4.18 -25.27 -15.02
C VAL A 132 3.43 -26.40 -14.32
N ALA A 133 4.14 -27.47 -13.93
CA ALA A 133 3.54 -28.62 -13.23
C ALA A 133 2.94 -28.27 -11.86
N ARG A 134 3.31 -27.12 -11.29
CA ARG A 134 2.73 -26.61 -10.06
C ARG A 134 1.44 -25.81 -10.31
N GLU A 135 1.26 -25.32 -11.53
CA GLU A 135 0.02 -24.62 -11.91
C GLU A 135 -1.18 -25.54 -11.80
N ASP A 136 -1.04 -26.82 -12.13
CA ASP A 136 -2.11 -27.83 -12.00
C ASP A 136 -2.53 -28.05 -10.54
N ILE A 137 -1.57 -28.05 -9.62
CA ILE A 137 -1.84 -28.23 -8.18
C ILE A 137 -2.45 -26.96 -7.58
N MET A 138 -2.03 -25.80 -8.09
CA MET A 138 -2.59 -24.51 -7.70
C MET A 138 -3.84 -24.14 -8.51
N ALA A 139 -4.32 -25.02 -9.39
CA ALA A 139 -5.39 -24.73 -10.34
C ALA A 139 -6.68 -24.29 -9.64
N ILE A 140 -6.99 -24.79 -8.44
CA ILE A 140 -8.19 -24.37 -7.69
C ILE A 140 -8.12 -22.88 -7.32
N HIS A 141 -6.93 -22.38 -6.98
CA HIS A 141 -6.70 -20.99 -6.56
C HIS A 141 -6.28 -20.07 -7.71
N LYS A 142 -5.91 -20.65 -8.86
CA LYS A 142 -5.62 -19.99 -10.14
C LYS A 142 -6.78 -20.09 -11.16
N ARG A 143 -7.85 -20.83 -10.87
CA ARG A 143 -9.04 -20.87 -11.72
C ARG A 143 -9.47 -19.43 -11.96
N PRO A 144 -9.72 -19.01 -13.21
CA PRO A 144 -9.97 -17.62 -13.52
C PRO A 144 -11.32 -17.22 -12.91
N TYR A 145 -11.27 -16.73 -11.68
CA TYR A 145 -12.37 -15.98 -11.11
C TYR A 145 -12.63 -14.83 -12.07
N GLN A 146 -13.88 -14.66 -12.47
CA GLN A 146 -14.23 -13.55 -13.38
C GLN A 146 -13.95 -12.18 -12.76
N HIS A 147 -13.72 -12.12 -11.44
CA HIS A 147 -13.59 -10.91 -10.65
C HIS A 147 -12.22 -10.77 -9.97
N VAL A 148 -11.26 -11.68 -10.24
CA VAL A 148 -9.90 -11.63 -9.67
C VAL A 148 -8.88 -11.83 -10.78
N PRO A 149 -7.98 -10.87 -11.02
CA PRO A 149 -6.88 -11.06 -11.96
C PRO A 149 -5.84 -12.03 -11.39
N LEU A 150 -5.12 -12.74 -12.24
CA LEU A 150 -3.94 -13.50 -11.80
C LEU A 150 -2.79 -12.54 -11.46
N PRO A 151 -1.97 -12.84 -10.43
CA PRO A 151 -0.76 -12.08 -10.17
C PRO A 151 0.29 -12.35 -11.24
N ASP A 152 1.14 -11.37 -11.49
CA ASP A 152 2.31 -11.52 -12.36
C ASP A 152 3.36 -12.41 -11.64
N PRO A 153 3.66 -13.61 -12.17
CA PRO A 153 4.58 -14.56 -11.53
C PRO A 153 6.04 -14.12 -11.59
N THR A 154 6.37 -13.06 -12.35
CA THR A 154 7.72 -12.48 -12.42
C THR A 154 7.94 -11.41 -11.35
N LEU A 155 6.85 -10.83 -10.83
CA LEU A 155 6.89 -9.76 -9.83
C LEU A 155 6.54 -10.24 -8.43
N ILE A 156 5.60 -11.18 -8.31
CA ILE A 156 4.99 -11.57 -7.03
C ILE A 156 5.25 -13.06 -6.79
N CYS A 157 5.58 -13.40 -5.55
CA CYS A 157 5.68 -14.80 -5.14
C CYS A 157 4.35 -15.53 -5.38
N THR A 158 4.41 -16.68 -6.04
CA THR A 158 3.25 -17.52 -6.37
C THR A 158 3.03 -18.66 -5.36
N CYS A 159 3.56 -18.53 -4.14
CA CYS A 159 3.22 -19.45 -3.05
C CYS A 159 1.72 -19.40 -2.73
N LEU A 160 1.17 -20.49 -2.18
CA LEU A 160 -0.28 -20.59 -1.91
C LEU A 160 -0.76 -19.38 -1.07
N THR A 161 -0.04 -19.07 0.01
CA THR A 161 -0.31 -17.89 0.84
C THR A 161 -0.31 -16.58 0.06
N CYS A 162 0.67 -16.35 -0.83
CA CYS A 162 0.75 -15.11 -1.60
C CYS A 162 -0.36 -15.02 -2.66
N LEU A 163 -0.74 -16.14 -3.29
CA LEU A 163 -1.92 -16.20 -4.16
C LEU A 163 -3.20 -15.84 -3.40
N LEU A 164 -3.41 -16.42 -2.21
CA LEU A 164 -4.60 -16.12 -1.40
C LEU A 164 -4.65 -14.66 -0.93
N ARG A 165 -3.48 -14.09 -0.56
CA ARG A 165 -3.35 -12.67 -0.19
C ARG A 165 -3.67 -11.76 -1.36
N TRP A 166 -3.11 -12.04 -2.55
CA TRP A 166 -3.43 -11.32 -3.78
C TRP A 166 -4.93 -11.36 -4.10
N ASN A 167 -5.51 -12.56 -4.12
CA ASN A 167 -6.93 -12.76 -4.41
C ASN A 167 -7.81 -11.98 -3.43
N SER A 168 -7.44 -11.98 -2.15
CA SER A 168 -8.18 -11.26 -1.12
C SER A 168 -8.12 -9.74 -1.31
N LEU A 169 -6.97 -9.18 -1.66
CA LEU A 169 -6.83 -7.73 -1.91
C LEU A 169 -7.59 -7.29 -3.16
N CYS A 170 -7.50 -8.06 -4.25
CA CYS A 170 -8.29 -7.78 -5.46
C CYS A 170 -9.80 -7.89 -5.21
N LEU A 171 -10.22 -8.86 -4.39
CA LEU A 171 -11.63 -9.00 -3.99
C LEU A 171 -12.13 -7.78 -3.21
N VAL A 172 -11.33 -7.21 -2.31
CA VAL A 172 -11.71 -5.97 -1.59
C VAL A 172 -12.08 -4.86 -2.58
N LEU A 173 -11.27 -4.69 -3.61
CA LEU A 173 -11.47 -3.63 -4.61
C LEU A 173 -12.66 -3.92 -5.53
N ASP A 174 -12.80 -5.15 -6.01
CA ASP A 174 -13.96 -5.54 -6.82
C ASP A 174 -15.25 -5.41 -6.01
N PHE A 175 -15.28 -5.89 -4.77
CA PHE A 175 -16.44 -5.75 -3.91
C PHE A 175 -16.79 -4.29 -3.64
N ALA A 176 -15.78 -3.42 -3.48
CA ALA A 176 -15.99 -1.97 -3.30
C ALA A 176 -16.62 -1.31 -4.53
N HIS A 177 -16.18 -1.70 -5.73
CA HIS A 177 -16.76 -1.21 -6.99
C HIS A 177 -18.27 -1.46 -7.06
N TRP A 178 -18.72 -2.64 -6.61
CA TRP A 178 -20.11 -3.07 -6.68
C TRP A 178 -20.97 -2.68 -5.45
N GLN A 179 -20.40 -2.07 -4.40
CA GLN A 179 -21.18 -1.70 -3.21
C GLN A 179 -22.37 -0.78 -3.53
N GLY A 180 -22.24 0.11 -4.51
CA GLY A 180 -23.33 1.00 -4.92
C GLY A 180 -24.57 0.24 -5.40
N ASP A 181 -24.36 -0.74 -6.29
CA ASP A 181 -25.43 -1.60 -6.81
C ASP A 181 -26.00 -2.52 -5.72
N LEU A 182 -25.13 -3.10 -4.88
CA LEU A 182 -25.55 -3.96 -3.78
C LEU A 182 -26.46 -3.24 -2.78
N ASP A 183 -26.16 -1.98 -2.46
CA ASP A 183 -26.94 -1.21 -1.49
C ASP A 183 -28.28 -0.74 -2.07
N GLN A 184 -28.33 -0.49 -3.38
CA GLN A 184 -29.57 -0.15 -4.08
C GLN A 184 -30.43 -1.38 -4.40
N GLY A 185 -29.87 -2.58 -4.29
CA GLY A 185 -30.52 -3.82 -4.70
C GLY A 185 -30.53 -4.03 -6.23
N ASN A 186 -29.64 -3.35 -6.96
CA ASN A 186 -29.47 -3.56 -8.39
C ASN A 186 -28.81 -4.92 -8.64
N ALA A 187 -29.22 -5.59 -9.72
CA ALA A 187 -28.62 -6.85 -10.13
C ALA A 187 -27.18 -6.61 -10.64
N LEU A 188 -26.23 -7.41 -10.15
CA LEU A 188 -24.85 -7.35 -10.64
C LEU A 188 -24.73 -7.94 -12.06
N PRO A 189 -23.85 -7.41 -12.91
CA PRO A 189 -23.64 -7.95 -14.25
C PRO A 189 -23.11 -9.38 -14.24
N ILE A 190 -23.85 -10.29 -14.87
CA ILE A 190 -23.44 -11.68 -15.06
C ILE A 190 -22.62 -11.79 -16.35
N ILE A 191 -21.39 -12.30 -16.25
CA ILE A 191 -20.54 -12.58 -17.40
C ILE A 191 -20.80 -14.01 -17.88
N PRO A 192 -21.28 -14.23 -19.12
CA PRO A 192 -21.50 -15.56 -19.65
C PRO A 192 -20.20 -16.39 -19.65
N ARG A 193 -20.33 -17.70 -19.46
CA ARG A 193 -19.17 -18.62 -19.48
C ARG A 193 -18.40 -18.48 -20.80
N GLY A 194 -17.07 -18.49 -20.71
CA GLY A 194 -16.18 -18.37 -21.87
C GLY A 194 -16.09 -16.96 -22.46
N LYS A 195 -16.84 -15.98 -21.95
CA LYS A 195 -16.70 -14.57 -22.37
C LYS A 195 -15.81 -13.80 -21.40
N SER A 196 -15.05 -12.86 -21.95
CA SER A 196 -14.25 -11.90 -21.19
C SER A 196 -14.52 -10.50 -21.76
N PRO A 197 -15.56 -9.80 -21.27
CA PRO A 197 -15.90 -8.48 -21.80
C PRO A 197 -14.82 -7.46 -21.42
N GLU A 198 -14.60 -6.48 -22.31
CA GLU A 198 -13.55 -5.46 -22.18
C GLU A 198 -13.67 -4.66 -20.87
N TRP A 199 -14.88 -4.26 -20.49
CA TRP A 199 -15.12 -3.53 -19.23
C TRP A 199 -14.58 -4.30 -18.02
N ASN A 200 -14.69 -5.63 -18.02
CA ASN A 200 -14.23 -6.46 -16.92
C ASN A 200 -12.71 -6.53 -16.90
N HIS A 201 -12.08 -6.66 -18.08
CA HIS A 201 -10.63 -6.63 -18.18
C HIS A 201 -10.05 -5.31 -17.67
N THR A 202 -10.62 -4.17 -18.08
CA THR A 202 -10.22 -2.84 -17.62
C THR A 202 -10.38 -2.68 -16.11
N LEU A 203 -11.50 -3.15 -15.55
CA LEU A 203 -11.75 -3.14 -14.11
C LEU A 203 -10.70 -3.97 -13.35
N LEU A 204 -10.46 -5.20 -13.77
CA LEU A 204 -9.48 -6.09 -13.13
C LEU A 204 -8.05 -5.56 -13.26
N SER A 205 -7.70 -4.97 -14.41
CA SER A 205 -6.39 -4.36 -14.64
C SER A 205 -6.16 -3.17 -13.69
N SER A 206 -7.19 -2.33 -13.50
CA SER A 206 -7.17 -1.24 -12.53
C SER A 206 -6.97 -1.74 -11.10
N HIS A 207 -7.73 -2.78 -10.69
CA HIS A 207 -7.55 -3.38 -9.35
C HIS A 207 -6.16 -3.98 -9.16
N ALA A 208 -5.65 -4.72 -10.16
CA ALA A 208 -4.31 -5.29 -10.11
C ALA A 208 -3.22 -4.20 -10.04
N ALA A 209 -3.39 -3.08 -10.76
CA ALA A 209 -2.47 -1.95 -10.68
C ALA A 209 -2.41 -1.38 -9.26
N LEU A 210 -3.58 -1.11 -8.66
CA LEU A 210 -3.64 -0.56 -7.31
C LEU A 210 -3.04 -1.52 -6.26
N VAL A 211 -3.31 -2.83 -6.36
CA VAL A 211 -2.71 -3.82 -5.45
C VAL A 211 -1.19 -3.89 -5.64
N ARG A 212 -0.68 -3.84 -6.88
CA ARG A 212 0.77 -3.81 -7.15
C ARG A 212 1.43 -2.56 -6.57
N GLU A 213 0.82 -1.40 -6.75
CA GLU A 213 1.33 -0.15 -6.17
C GLU A 213 1.34 -0.22 -4.62
N ALA A 214 0.33 -0.82 -4.01
CA ALA A 214 0.27 -1.03 -2.57
C ALA A 214 1.37 -1.97 -2.02
N LEU A 215 2.03 -2.78 -2.85
CA LEU A 215 3.20 -3.57 -2.44
C LEU A 215 4.40 -2.67 -2.14
N ALA A 216 4.52 -1.53 -2.83
CA ALA A 216 5.60 -0.57 -2.67
C ALA A 216 5.21 0.70 -1.90
N ASP A 217 3.90 0.92 -1.68
CA ASP A 217 3.36 2.08 -0.99
C ASP A 217 2.43 1.67 0.17
N ARG A 218 2.93 1.85 1.39
CA ARG A 218 2.21 1.51 2.61
C ARG A 218 0.95 2.34 2.83
N LEU A 219 0.90 3.58 2.32
CA LEU A 219 -0.28 4.43 2.42
C LEU A 219 -1.40 3.95 1.50
N LEU A 220 -1.07 3.48 0.30
CA LEU A 220 -2.05 2.82 -0.58
C LEU A 220 -2.55 1.51 0.04
N TYR A 221 -1.67 0.73 0.67
CA TYR A 221 -2.12 -0.44 1.43
C TYR A 221 -3.10 -0.06 2.56
N ALA A 222 -2.80 0.96 3.35
CA ALA A 222 -3.73 1.46 4.36
C ALA A 222 -5.08 1.90 3.75
N HIS A 223 -5.05 2.48 2.55
CA HIS A 223 -6.27 2.85 1.82
C HIS A 223 -7.10 1.64 1.39
N ILE A 224 -6.48 0.53 0.97
CA ILE A 224 -7.20 -0.73 0.71
C ILE A 224 -7.88 -1.24 1.99
N LEU A 225 -7.21 -1.15 3.15
CA LEU A 225 -7.83 -1.52 4.43
C LEU A 225 -9.01 -0.60 4.80
N GLN A 226 -8.90 0.71 4.53
CA GLN A 226 -10.02 1.65 4.68
C GLN A 226 -11.21 1.23 3.80
N ILE A 227 -10.97 0.88 2.54
CA ILE A 227 -11.99 0.40 1.62
C ILE A 227 -12.66 -0.86 2.19
N GLN A 228 -11.89 -1.81 2.73
CA GLN A 228 -12.44 -3.04 3.29
C GLN A 228 -13.28 -2.80 4.56
N LEU A 229 -12.87 -1.86 5.42
CA LEU A 229 -13.67 -1.46 6.57
C LEU A 229 -15.03 -0.94 6.10
N ASN A 230 -15.04 -0.04 5.11
CA ASN A 230 -16.26 0.51 4.53
C ASN A 230 -17.15 -0.57 3.91
N ASN A 231 -16.57 -1.50 3.14
CA ASN A 231 -17.28 -2.65 2.58
C ASN A 231 -17.97 -3.48 3.67
N THR A 232 -17.26 -3.75 4.78
CA THR A 232 -17.75 -4.55 5.89
C THR A 232 -18.89 -3.83 6.62
N VAL A 233 -18.72 -2.55 6.94
CA VAL A 233 -19.75 -1.73 7.60
C VAL A 233 -21.02 -1.66 6.76
N ARG A 234 -20.90 -1.34 5.46
CA ARG A 234 -22.05 -1.28 4.53
C ARG A 234 -22.76 -2.62 4.40
N SER A 235 -21.99 -3.71 4.33
CA SER A 235 -22.56 -5.05 4.23
C SER A 235 -23.30 -5.47 5.50
N ILE A 236 -22.75 -5.20 6.68
CA ILE A 236 -23.44 -5.44 7.96
C ILE A 236 -24.74 -4.65 8.03
N HIS A 237 -24.74 -3.37 7.62
CA HIS A 237 -25.97 -2.57 7.57
C HIS A 237 -27.02 -3.17 6.63
N ARG A 238 -26.62 -3.54 5.41
CA ARG A 238 -27.50 -4.18 4.42
C ARG A 238 -28.09 -5.49 4.95
N HIS A 239 -27.28 -6.33 5.59
CA HIS A 239 -27.75 -7.58 6.20
C HIS A 239 -28.67 -7.34 7.41
N ALA A 240 -28.39 -6.33 8.24
CA ALA A 240 -29.22 -5.98 9.38
C ALA A 240 -30.61 -5.45 8.98
N GLN A 241 -30.73 -4.84 7.79
CA GLN A 241 -31.98 -4.36 7.21
C GLN A 241 -32.77 -5.45 6.45
N ASN A 242 -32.17 -6.62 6.22
CA ASN A 242 -32.81 -7.70 5.49
C ASN A 242 -33.93 -8.34 6.32
N LYS A 243 -35.18 -8.12 5.90
CA LYS A 243 -36.38 -8.62 6.59
C LYS A 243 -36.46 -10.15 6.66
N GLY A 244 -35.84 -10.86 5.70
CA GLY A 244 -35.91 -12.32 5.57
C GLY A 244 -34.90 -13.09 6.44
N ASN A 245 -33.80 -12.46 6.84
CA ASN A 245 -32.78 -13.07 7.70
C ASN A 245 -32.31 -12.07 8.76
N GLN A 246 -32.97 -12.09 9.92
CA GLN A 246 -32.70 -11.16 11.02
C GLN A 246 -31.52 -11.56 11.91
N ARG A 247 -30.77 -12.62 11.57
CA ARG A 247 -29.62 -13.04 12.38
C ARG A 247 -28.49 -12.04 12.19
N ARG A 248 -28.31 -11.15 13.17
CA ARG A 248 -27.15 -10.27 13.26
C ARG A 248 -25.91 -11.09 13.61
N ARG A 249 -25.03 -11.29 12.64
CA ARG A 249 -23.79 -12.06 12.84
C ARG A 249 -22.70 -11.21 13.47
N PHE A 250 -22.68 -9.91 13.15
CA PHE A 250 -21.80 -8.92 13.77
C PHE A 250 -22.62 -7.85 14.50
N LYS A 251 -22.11 -7.42 15.66
CA LYS A 251 -22.67 -6.30 16.42
C LYS A 251 -21.92 -5.04 16.03
N LEU A 252 -22.56 -4.20 15.23
CA LEU A 252 -22.07 -2.87 14.89
C LEU A 252 -22.95 -1.83 15.59
N SER A 253 -22.37 -1.04 16.49
CA SER A 253 -23.06 0.09 17.12
C SER A 253 -22.84 1.39 16.33
N LYS A 254 -23.68 2.41 16.60
CA LYS A 254 -23.46 3.76 16.05
C LYS A 254 -22.13 4.38 16.50
N GLY A 255 -21.65 4.00 17.68
CA GLY A 255 -20.35 4.45 18.19
C GLY A 255 -19.18 3.83 17.41
N ASP A 256 -19.30 2.55 17.04
CA ASP A 256 -18.28 1.87 16.22
C ASP A 256 -18.20 2.47 14.82
N GLU A 257 -19.35 2.78 14.23
CA GLU A 257 -19.45 3.46 12.95
C GLU A 257 -18.80 4.86 13.00
N ALA A 258 -19.08 5.64 14.06
CA ALA A 258 -18.47 6.95 14.26
C ALA A 258 -16.97 6.89 14.59
N ALA A 259 -16.51 5.82 15.23
CA ALA A 259 -15.09 5.63 15.51
C ALA A 259 -14.29 5.31 14.23
N GLU A 260 -14.95 4.73 13.22
CA GLU A 260 -14.35 4.34 11.95
C GLU A 260 -13.08 3.51 12.16
N THR A 261 -13.20 2.52 13.04
CA THR A 261 -12.15 1.54 13.35
C THR A 261 -12.70 0.12 13.18
N ASP A 262 -11.80 -0.84 13.01
CA ASP A 262 -12.16 -2.25 12.91
C ASP A 262 -12.40 -2.94 14.26
N GLN A 263 -12.33 -2.22 15.39
CA GLN A 263 -12.38 -2.79 16.74
C GLN A 263 -13.65 -3.62 17.02
N PHE A 264 -14.81 -3.25 16.45
CA PHE A 264 -16.05 -4.01 16.62
C PHE A 264 -15.95 -5.45 16.10
N LEU A 265 -15.00 -5.72 15.20
CA LEU A 265 -14.75 -7.04 14.66
C LEU A 265 -14.05 -7.97 15.65
N GLU A 266 -13.58 -7.50 16.81
CA GLU A 266 -13.05 -8.36 17.88
C GLU A 266 -14.14 -9.20 18.55
N ALA A 267 -15.39 -8.74 18.51
CA ALA A 267 -16.52 -9.46 19.06
C ALA A 267 -16.66 -10.85 18.42
N SER A 268 -17.24 -11.79 19.18
CA SER A 268 -17.56 -13.12 18.67
C SER A 268 -18.47 -13.01 17.45
N GLY A 269 -18.12 -13.71 16.39
CA GLY A 269 -18.88 -13.76 15.14
C GLY A 269 -18.70 -15.10 14.46
N PRO A 270 -19.55 -15.45 13.50
CA PRO A 270 -19.36 -16.66 12.72
C PRO A 270 -18.07 -16.54 11.89
N PRO A 271 -17.33 -17.64 11.72
CA PRO A 271 -16.16 -17.64 10.87
C PRO A 271 -16.55 -17.23 9.45
N THR A 272 -15.72 -16.41 8.81
CA THR A 272 -15.85 -16.15 7.37
C THR A 272 -15.47 -17.45 6.66
N LEU A 273 -16.46 -18.15 6.12
CA LEU A 273 -16.23 -19.51 5.66
C LEU A 273 -15.62 -19.60 4.26
N ASP A 274 -15.97 -18.74 3.30
CA ASP A 274 -15.52 -18.99 1.91
C ASP A 274 -15.25 -17.74 1.06
N PHE A 275 -14.26 -17.88 0.17
CA PHE A 275 -13.98 -16.95 -0.92
C PHE A 275 -15.16 -16.96 -1.92
N PRO A 276 -15.71 -15.79 -2.31
CA PRO A 276 -16.80 -15.74 -3.27
C PRO A 276 -16.32 -16.16 -4.67
N PHE A 277 -16.86 -17.26 -5.22
CA PHE A 277 -16.46 -17.73 -6.55
C PHE A 277 -17.02 -16.86 -7.70
N HIS A 278 -18.18 -16.23 -7.48
CA HIS A 278 -18.86 -15.35 -8.43
C HIS A 278 -19.33 -14.06 -7.73
N ARG A 279 -19.54 -13.00 -8.51
CA ARG A 279 -20.06 -11.72 -7.99
C ARG A 279 -21.45 -11.88 -7.36
N ASP A 280 -22.25 -12.84 -7.81
CA ASP A 280 -23.54 -13.16 -7.20
C ASP A 280 -23.42 -13.57 -5.72
N ASN A 281 -22.26 -14.07 -5.29
CA ASN A 281 -22.02 -14.41 -3.89
C ASN A 281 -21.81 -13.17 -3.01
N TYR A 282 -21.63 -11.98 -3.60
CA TYR A 282 -21.43 -10.72 -2.86
C TYR A 282 -22.64 -10.34 -2.01
N TYR A 283 -23.85 -10.73 -2.43
CA TYR A 283 -25.07 -10.52 -1.64
C TYR A 283 -25.06 -11.28 -0.30
N MET A 284 -24.24 -12.32 -0.19
CA MET A 284 -24.11 -13.16 1.02
C MET A 284 -22.89 -12.78 1.87
N LEU A 285 -22.07 -11.85 1.39
CA LEU A 285 -20.80 -11.48 2.01
C LEU A 285 -21.03 -10.38 3.05
N GLU A 286 -21.18 -10.78 4.32
CA GLU A 286 -21.38 -9.84 5.44
C GLU A 286 -20.05 -9.25 5.94
N ALA A 287 -19.10 -10.11 6.34
CA ALA A 287 -17.75 -9.70 6.69
C ALA A 287 -16.75 -10.74 6.15
N TYR A 288 -16.00 -10.36 5.12
CA TYR A 288 -14.93 -11.18 4.57
C TYR A 288 -13.63 -10.95 5.34
N MET A 289 -13.18 -11.96 6.09
CA MET A 289 -11.93 -11.95 6.86
C MET A 289 -11.11 -13.21 6.54
N PRO A 290 -10.28 -13.18 5.49
CA PRO A 290 -9.51 -14.34 5.07
C PRO A 290 -8.52 -14.78 6.15
N GLY A 291 -8.32 -16.09 6.26
CA GLY A 291 -7.37 -16.67 7.20
C GLY A 291 -7.71 -16.40 8.67
N ARG A 292 -8.98 -16.12 8.99
CA ARG A 292 -9.46 -15.87 10.35
C ARG A 292 -10.55 -16.88 10.71
N SER A 293 -10.44 -17.49 11.89
CA SER A 293 -11.45 -18.42 12.41
C SER A 293 -11.72 -18.17 13.89
N TRP A 294 -12.95 -18.44 14.33
CA TRP A 294 -13.31 -18.37 15.75
C TRP A 294 -12.96 -19.69 16.43
N ASN A 295 -12.14 -19.64 17.49
CA ASN A 295 -11.92 -20.79 18.35
C ASN A 295 -12.90 -20.73 19.52
N GLY A 296 -13.86 -21.66 19.54
CA GLY A 296 -14.87 -21.75 20.60
C GLY A 296 -14.31 -22.17 21.96
N ASP A 297 -13.23 -22.95 22.00
CA ASP A 297 -12.64 -23.41 23.25
C ASP A 297 -11.84 -22.30 23.94
N GLU A 298 -11.08 -21.54 23.15
CA GLU A 298 -10.26 -20.43 23.66
C GLU A 298 -11.00 -19.08 23.66
N GLN A 299 -12.25 -19.04 23.19
CA GLN A 299 -13.08 -17.84 23.07
C GLN A 299 -12.34 -16.66 22.40
N ARG A 300 -11.57 -16.96 21.36
CA ARG A 300 -10.75 -15.95 20.66
C ARG A 300 -10.68 -16.19 19.17
N TRP A 301 -10.34 -15.13 18.45
CA TRP A 301 -10.03 -15.19 17.04
C TRP A 301 -8.63 -15.75 16.79
N MET A 302 -8.56 -16.82 16.00
CA MET A 302 -7.34 -17.37 15.45
C MET A 302 -7.10 -16.78 14.07
N TYR A 303 -5.83 -16.53 13.77
CA TYR A 303 -5.39 -15.93 12.51
C TYR A 303 -4.32 -16.81 11.89
N MET A 304 -4.28 -16.82 10.57
CA MET A 304 -3.19 -17.42 9.81
C MET A 304 -1.86 -16.82 10.29
N PRO A 305 -0.87 -17.66 10.63
CA PRO A 305 0.45 -17.19 11.05
C PRO A 305 1.11 -16.28 10.02
N ALA A 306 1.89 -15.30 10.49
CA ALA A 306 2.67 -14.42 9.61
C ALA A 306 3.63 -15.22 8.72
N GLU A 307 4.24 -16.22 9.34
CA GLU A 307 5.26 -17.11 8.78
C GLU A 307 4.72 -18.18 7.83
N GLN A 308 3.40 -18.21 7.57
CA GLN A 308 2.80 -19.23 6.69
C GLN A 308 3.43 -19.21 5.28
N HIS A 309 3.85 -18.04 4.81
CA HIS A 309 4.61 -17.91 3.56
C HIS A 309 5.89 -18.77 3.56
N ASN A 310 6.67 -18.72 4.66
CA ASN A 310 7.91 -19.48 4.80
C ASN A 310 7.65 -20.99 4.87
N VAL A 311 6.53 -21.39 5.48
CA VAL A 311 6.09 -22.79 5.48
C VAL A 311 5.73 -23.24 4.06
N ASP A 312 4.99 -22.42 3.33
CA ASP A 312 4.60 -22.74 1.95
C ASP A 312 5.82 -22.85 1.03
N LEU A 313 6.82 -21.97 1.14
CA LEU A 313 8.07 -22.08 0.38
C LEU A 313 8.77 -23.43 0.58
N LYS A 314 8.78 -23.97 1.81
CA LYS A 314 9.33 -25.31 2.08
C LYS A 314 8.54 -26.42 1.38
N VAL A 315 7.22 -26.26 1.25
CA VAL A 315 6.38 -27.19 0.49
C VAL A 315 6.73 -27.14 -1.00
N VAL A 316 7.01 -25.95 -1.53
CA VAL A 316 7.45 -25.77 -2.93
C VAL A 316 8.75 -26.53 -3.19
N VAL A 317 9.77 -26.33 -2.35
CA VAL A 317 11.05 -27.04 -2.46
C VAL A 317 10.86 -28.54 -2.43
N ARG A 318 10.03 -29.04 -1.49
CA ARG A 318 9.75 -30.47 -1.39
C ARG A 318 9.08 -31.00 -2.66
N PHE A 319 8.16 -30.24 -3.23
CA PHE A 319 7.48 -30.60 -4.46
C PHE A 319 8.43 -30.66 -5.67
N ALA A 320 9.30 -29.67 -5.82
CA ALA A 320 10.30 -29.64 -6.89
C ALA A 320 11.24 -30.86 -6.82
N ARG A 321 11.79 -31.16 -5.63
CA ARG A 321 12.64 -32.35 -5.40
C ARG A 321 11.92 -33.67 -5.70
N TRP A 322 10.65 -33.76 -5.34
CA TRP A 322 9.84 -34.93 -5.66
C TRP A 322 9.66 -35.09 -7.17
N LYS A 323 9.44 -33.99 -7.91
CA LYS A 323 9.34 -33.99 -9.37
C LYS A 323 10.63 -34.44 -10.05
N GLU A 324 11.76 -33.87 -9.66
CA GLU A 324 13.08 -34.28 -10.17
C GLU A 324 13.33 -35.78 -9.95
N SER A 325 12.94 -36.29 -8.77
CA SER A 325 13.07 -37.71 -8.45
C SER A 325 12.18 -38.60 -9.33
N GLU A 326 10.95 -38.16 -9.63
CA GLU A 326 10.04 -38.88 -10.52
C GLU A 326 10.51 -38.86 -11.98
N GLU A 327 11.07 -37.74 -12.44
CA GLU A 327 11.65 -37.63 -13.78
C GLU A 327 12.90 -38.50 -13.91
N ALA A 328 13.78 -38.51 -12.89
CA ALA A 328 14.95 -39.37 -12.86
C ALA A 328 14.58 -40.88 -12.87
N LYS A 329 13.49 -41.26 -12.19
CA LYS A 329 12.96 -42.63 -12.28
C LYS A 329 12.47 -42.95 -13.68
N LYS A 330 11.67 -42.08 -14.30
CA LYS A 330 11.17 -42.30 -15.67
C LYS A 330 12.28 -42.43 -16.70
N VAL A 331 13.35 -41.63 -16.58
CA VAL A 331 14.53 -41.74 -17.45
C VAL A 331 15.21 -43.09 -17.23
N ARG A 332 15.44 -43.49 -15.97
CA ARG A 332 16.03 -44.79 -15.64
C ARG A 332 15.19 -45.95 -16.17
N ASP A 333 13.87 -45.91 -15.99
CA ASP A 333 12.95 -46.95 -16.46
C ASP A 333 12.94 -47.02 -17.99
N SER A 334 13.06 -45.87 -18.66
CA SER A 334 13.17 -45.80 -20.13
C SER A 334 14.52 -46.33 -20.64
N GLU A 335 15.63 -46.05 -19.94
CA GLU A 335 16.95 -46.59 -20.27
C GLU A 335 17.00 -48.10 -20.08
N VAL A 336 16.43 -48.61 -18.98
CA VAL A 336 16.30 -50.06 -18.72
C VAL A 336 15.47 -50.71 -19.83
N PHE A 337 14.34 -50.12 -20.20
CA PHE A 337 13.51 -50.62 -21.31
C PHE A 337 14.25 -50.63 -22.66
N LEU A 338 14.99 -49.57 -22.98
CA LEU A 338 15.82 -49.50 -24.20
C LEU A 338 16.96 -50.52 -24.18
N GLN A 339 17.53 -50.79 -23.02
CA GLN A 339 18.57 -51.79 -22.85
C GLN A 339 18.01 -53.22 -23.02
N GLU A 340 16.84 -53.52 -22.46
CA GLU A 340 16.13 -54.79 -22.68
C GLU A 340 15.75 -55.00 -24.15
N LEU A 341 15.33 -53.95 -24.87
CA LEU A 341 15.07 -54.00 -26.31
C LEU A 341 16.33 -54.32 -27.13
N ARG A 342 17.50 -53.80 -26.73
CA ARG A 342 18.79 -54.13 -27.38
C ARG A 342 19.20 -55.59 -27.12
N TYR A 343 18.95 -56.11 -25.91
CA TYR A 343 19.26 -57.50 -25.57
C TYR A 343 18.33 -58.51 -26.25
N THR A 344 17.08 -58.15 -26.53
CA THR A 344 16.08 -59.05 -27.13
C THR A 344 16.04 -59.00 -28.66
N ASN A 345 16.72 -58.05 -29.30
CA ASN A 345 16.69 -57.87 -30.76
C ASN A 345 18.10 -57.59 -31.35
N PRO A 346 18.97 -58.61 -31.46
CA PRO A 346 20.37 -58.45 -31.88
C PRO A 346 20.57 -58.00 -33.35
N LEU A 347 19.50 -57.84 -34.13
CA LEU A 347 19.56 -57.36 -35.52
C LEU A 347 19.63 -55.83 -35.67
N LEU A 348 19.46 -55.07 -34.57
CA LEU A 348 19.56 -53.60 -34.58
C LEU A 348 21.00 -53.09 -34.51
N ASP A 349 21.94 -53.84 -33.92
CA ASP A 349 23.34 -53.44 -33.82
C ASP A 349 24.13 -53.68 -35.13
N ALA A 350 23.64 -54.54 -36.02
CA ALA A 350 24.30 -54.89 -37.28
C ALA A 350 24.15 -53.82 -38.40
N ARG A 351 23.31 -52.80 -38.21
CA ARG A 351 23.03 -51.77 -39.23
C ARG A 351 23.78 -50.44 -39.07
N ASN A 352 24.47 -50.23 -37.95
CA ASN A 352 25.24 -49.00 -37.67
C ASN A 352 26.77 -49.20 -37.76
N GLN A 353 27.23 -50.33 -38.32
CA GLN A 353 28.67 -50.63 -38.53
C GLN A 353 29.07 -50.73 -40.02
N GLN A 354 28.24 -50.23 -40.94
CA GLN A 354 28.62 -49.93 -42.33
C GLN A 354 28.44 -48.44 -42.55
#